data_AF-A0A941N5X2-F1
#
_entry.id   AF-A0A941N5X2-F1
#
_cell.length_a   1.000
_cell.length_b   1.000
_cell.length_c   1.000
_cell.angle_alpha   90.00
_cell.angle_beta   90.00
_cell.angle_gamma   90.00
#
_symmetry.space_group_name_H-M   'P 1'
#
loop_
_entity.id
_entity.type
_entity.pdbx_description
1 polymer ?
#
loop_
_entity_poly.entity_id
_entity_poly.type
_entity_poly.pdbx_seq_one_letter_code
_entity_poly.pdbx_strand_id
1 'polypeptide(L)'
;MTIDASVRNRWLQAGVVAGVVLLAITLVLPALQQLHLAHEYERAHMTALKFRQVIMEMQNWSAQSKISGHDPMCDIVAESGERLLSWRTWLADHSLPIPYVDHCDYRESWQHPRNLRFAPRGGYFFTKLGHSIRYEDNAATGDDGHFPPKSEDATTILAVTGPGTVFGDGTSIPLTDAPGAAIVLVEVRNSTVHWMAPGDFDIRTMPHTINDPVGQGISGQSPLGFHVAFADGEVWLLSNDTPFEDLSRFFLVNEANRLDREIVLGKFRRSRVNISPE
;
A
#
# COMPACT_ATOMS: atom_id res chain seq x y z
N MET A 1 8.18 69.71 14.62
CA MET A 1 8.36 68.75 13.51
C MET A 1 7.01 68.11 13.23
N THR A 2 6.28 68.62 12.25
CA THR A 2 4.93 68.14 11.88
C THR A 2 5.08 67.01 10.87
N ILE A 3 4.58 65.81 11.19
CA ILE A 3 4.55 64.68 10.26
C ILE A 3 3.57 65.04 9.13
N ASP A 4 4.03 64.95 7.89
CA ASP A 4 3.25 65.20 6.67
C ASP A 4 2.00 64.30 6.63
N ALA A 5 0.84 64.89 6.31
CA ALA A 5 -0.43 64.19 6.18
C ALA A 5 -0.38 63.06 5.13
N SER A 6 0.49 63.19 4.11
CA SER A 6 0.70 62.15 3.11
C SER A 6 1.31 60.87 3.71
N VAL A 7 2.25 61.02 4.65
CA VAL A 7 2.90 59.92 5.36
C VAL A 7 1.91 59.20 6.25
N ARG A 8 1.06 59.96 6.97
CA ARG A 8 0.00 59.38 7.82
C ARG A 8 -0.99 58.54 7.01
N ASN A 9 -1.38 59.00 5.81
CA ASN A 9 -2.31 58.25 4.96
C ASN A 9 -1.70 56.92 4.47
N ARG A 10 -0.41 56.92 4.10
CA ARG A 10 0.29 55.68 3.69
C ARG A 10 0.33 54.64 4.81
N TRP A 11 0.59 55.05 6.05
CA TRP A 11 0.58 54.14 7.20
C TRP A 11 -0.80 53.56 7.50
N LEU A 12 -1.86 54.37 7.38
CA LEU A 12 -3.24 53.89 7.54
C LEU A 12 -3.62 52.89 6.45
N GLN A 13 -3.31 53.18 5.18
CA GLN A 13 -3.54 52.26 4.07
C GLN A 13 -2.78 50.95 4.26
N ALA A 14 -1.51 51.02 4.65
CA ALA A 14 -0.70 49.84 4.95
C ALA A 14 -1.31 49.02 6.10
N GLY A 15 -1.78 49.67 7.17
CA GLY A 15 -2.45 49.02 8.29
C GLY A 15 -3.74 48.31 7.89
N VAL A 16 -4.58 48.94 7.06
CA VAL A 16 -5.82 48.34 6.55
C VAL A 16 -5.52 47.13 5.66
N VAL A 17 -4.56 47.27 4.72
CA VAL A 17 -4.16 46.15 3.85
C VAL A 17 -3.61 44.99 4.67
N ALA A 18 -2.73 45.25 5.62
CA ALA A 18 -2.20 44.22 6.51
C ALA A 18 -3.31 43.54 7.33
N GLY A 19 -4.26 44.31 7.86
CA GLY A 19 -5.41 43.77 8.59
C GLY A 19 -6.30 42.87 7.73
N VAL A 20 -6.59 43.27 6.49
CA VAL A 20 -7.38 42.46 5.54
C VAL A 20 -6.65 41.18 5.15
N VAL A 21 -5.33 41.24 4.88
CA VAL A 21 -4.52 40.06 4.55
C VAL A 21 -4.47 39.08 5.73
N LEU A 22 -4.24 39.58 6.95
CA LEU A 22 -4.25 38.73 8.15
C LEU A 22 -5.61 38.07 8.35
N LEU A 23 -6.70 38.82 8.20
CA LEU A 23 -8.05 38.27 8.29
C LEU A 23 -8.28 37.18 7.24
N ALA A 24 -7.90 37.42 5.98
CA ALA A 24 -8.01 36.44 4.91
C ALA A 24 -7.21 35.15 5.23
N ILE A 25 -5.97 35.26 5.71
CA ILE A 25 -5.16 34.10 6.12
C ILE A 25 -5.85 33.34 7.25
N THR A 26 -6.35 34.02 8.27
CA THR A 26 -7.02 33.36 9.41
C THR A 26 -8.30 32.63 9.02
N LEU A 27 -9.01 33.11 7.98
CA LEU A 27 -10.23 32.48 7.49
C LEU A 27 -9.94 31.35 6.49
N VAL A 28 -8.92 31.49 5.65
CA VAL A 28 -8.63 30.54 4.55
C VAL A 28 -7.73 29.38 5.01
N LEU A 29 -6.75 29.63 5.89
CA LEU A 29 -5.78 28.61 6.29
C LEU A 29 -6.43 27.38 6.96
N PRO A 30 -7.39 27.50 7.89
CA PRO A 30 -8.07 26.34 8.46
C PRO A 30 -8.81 25.52 7.40
N ALA A 31 -9.46 26.17 6.42
CA ALA A 31 -10.16 25.49 5.34
C ALA A 31 -9.19 24.70 4.43
N LEU A 32 -8.02 25.27 4.11
CA LEU A 32 -6.98 24.56 3.37
C LEU A 32 -6.41 23.36 4.16
N GLN A 33 -6.23 23.51 5.47
CA GLN A 33 -5.80 22.41 6.34
C GLN A 33 -6.84 21.28 6.39
N GLN A 34 -8.14 21.63 6.52
CA GLN A 34 -9.23 20.66 6.50
C GLN A 34 -9.33 19.93 5.15
N LEU A 35 -9.20 20.65 4.04
CA LEU A 35 -9.18 20.05 2.70
C LEU A 35 -8.00 19.09 2.52
N HIS A 36 -6.80 19.48 2.96
CA HIS A 36 -5.63 18.61 2.90
C HIS A 36 -5.84 17.33 3.72
N LEU A 37 -6.33 17.45 4.96
CA LEU A 37 -6.64 16.30 5.80
C LEU A 37 -7.70 15.40 5.16
N ALA A 38 -8.76 15.97 4.57
CA ALA A 38 -9.80 15.21 3.89
C ALA A 38 -9.24 14.37 2.74
N HIS A 39 -8.36 14.93 1.90
CA HIS A 39 -7.69 14.17 0.85
C HIS A 39 -6.80 13.05 1.39
N GLU A 40 -6.08 13.28 2.49
CA GLU A 40 -5.26 12.24 3.11
C GLU A 40 -6.11 11.09 3.68
N TYR A 41 -7.25 11.41 4.29
CA TYR A 41 -8.21 10.39 4.74
C TYR A 41 -8.83 9.61 3.58
N GLU A 42 -9.17 10.29 2.49
CA GLU A 42 -9.70 9.63 1.29
C GLU A 42 -8.68 8.66 0.69
N ARG A 43 -7.41 9.07 0.56
CA ARG A 43 -6.34 8.18 0.09
C ARG A 43 -6.16 6.97 1.01
N ALA A 44 -6.09 7.20 2.32
CA ALA A 44 -5.99 6.12 3.29
C ALA A 44 -7.19 5.17 3.21
N HIS A 45 -8.41 5.71 3.07
CA HIS A 45 -9.62 4.92 2.88
C HIS A 45 -9.55 4.05 1.62
N MET A 46 -9.13 4.62 0.48
CA MET A 46 -8.99 3.87 -0.76
C MET A 46 -7.92 2.78 -0.67
N THR A 47 -6.79 3.04 0.00
CA THR A 47 -5.78 2.01 0.29
C THR A 47 -6.35 0.92 1.18
N ALA A 48 -7.11 1.26 2.22
CA ALA A 48 -7.76 0.27 3.08
C ALA A 48 -8.75 -0.62 2.29
N LEU A 49 -9.50 -0.05 1.35
CA LEU A 49 -10.39 -0.82 0.47
C LEU A 49 -9.60 -1.80 -0.42
N LYS A 50 -8.47 -1.36 -0.99
CA LYS A 50 -7.57 -2.25 -1.75
C LYS A 50 -7.06 -3.41 -0.89
N PHE A 51 -6.56 -3.12 0.32
CA PHE A 51 -6.12 -4.17 1.26
C PHE A 51 -7.24 -5.14 1.60
N ARG A 52 -8.47 -4.64 1.89
CA ARG A 52 -9.63 -5.48 2.17
C ARG A 52 -9.96 -6.39 1.00
N GLN A 53 -9.98 -5.85 -0.21
CA GLN A 53 -10.24 -6.64 -1.40
C GLN A 53 -9.19 -7.73 -1.58
N VAL A 54 -7.90 -7.38 -1.49
CA VAL A 54 -6.81 -8.34 -1.63
C VAL A 54 -6.92 -9.45 -0.58
N ILE A 55 -7.07 -9.11 0.71
CA ILE A 55 -7.13 -10.14 1.75
C ILE A 55 -8.37 -11.02 1.66
N MET A 56 -9.54 -10.46 1.31
CA MET A 56 -10.76 -11.26 1.12
C MET A 56 -10.60 -12.26 -0.02
N GLU A 57 -10.00 -11.83 -1.15
CA GLU A 57 -9.75 -12.72 -2.28
C GLU A 57 -8.74 -13.82 -1.93
N MET A 58 -7.70 -13.47 -1.16
CA MET A 58 -6.74 -14.45 -0.64
C MET A 58 -7.43 -15.47 0.29
N GLN A 59 -8.36 -15.04 1.15
CA GLN A 59 -9.13 -15.93 2.02
C GLN A 59 -10.07 -16.84 1.21
N ASN A 60 -10.80 -16.28 0.25
CA ASN A 60 -11.69 -17.03 -0.65
C ASN A 60 -10.91 -18.11 -1.40
N TRP A 61 -9.75 -17.75 -1.93
CA TRP A 61 -8.87 -18.68 -2.64
C TRP A 61 -8.28 -19.72 -1.68
N SER A 62 -7.84 -19.32 -0.49
CA SER A 62 -7.35 -20.25 0.54
C SER A 62 -8.40 -21.26 1.00
N ALA A 63 -9.69 -20.91 0.96
CA ALA A 63 -10.76 -21.86 1.22
C ALA A 63 -10.95 -22.85 0.06
N GLN A 64 -10.80 -22.39 -1.18
CA GLN A 64 -10.89 -23.22 -2.39
C GLN A 64 -9.67 -24.14 -2.56
N SER A 65 -8.47 -23.66 -2.24
CA SER A 65 -7.23 -24.42 -2.39
C SER A 65 -7.16 -25.65 -1.50
N LYS A 66 -7.79 -25.63 -0.32
CA LYS A 66 -7.95 -26.83 0.51
C LYS A 66 -8.61 -27.98 -0.24
N ILE A 67 -9.39 -27.67 -1.27
CA ILE A 67 -10.07 -28.64 -2.12
C ILE A 67 -9.15 -29.08 -3.28
N SER A 68 -8.31 -28.19 -3.82
CA SER A 68 -7.47 -28.46 -5.01
C SER A 68 -6.00 -28.81 -4.72
N GLY A 69 -5.53 -28.66 -3.47
CA GLY A 69 -4.16 -28.95 -3.03
C GLY A 69 -3.10 -27.94 -3.48
N HIS A 70 -3.46 -26.79 -4.05
CA HIS A 70 -2.51 -25.78 -4.53
C HIS A 70 -2.40 -24.61 -3.56
N ASP A 71 -1.20 -24.37 -3.01
CA ASP A 71 -1.01 -23.30 -2.03
C ASP A 71 -1.18 -21.90 -2.66
N PRO A 72 -2.20 -21.14 -2.22
CA PRO A 72 -2.70 -19.95 -2.89
C PRO A 72 -1.75 -18.75 -2.97
N MET A 73 -0.70 -18.74 -2.16
CA MET A 73 0.02 -17.50 -1.83
C MET A 73 1.53 -17.57 -2.05
N CYS A 74 1.98 -18.60 -2.75
CA CYS A 74 3.35 -18.67 -3.23
C CYS A 74 3.48 -17.96 -4.58
N ASP A 75 4.66 -17.41 -4.85
CA ASP A 75 5.06 -17.06 -6.21
C ASP A 75 4.86 -18.29 -7.12
N ILE A 76 4.43 -18.08 -8.36
CA ILE A 76 4.35 -19.18 -9.34
C ILE A 76 5.77 -19.58 -9.69
N VAL A 77 6.11 -20.84 -9.40
CA VAL A 77 7.45 -21.39 -9.61
C VAL A 77 7.43 -22.38 -10.78
N ALA A 78 8.38 -22.26 -11.69
CA ALA A 78 8.64 -23.24 -12.74
C ALA A 78 9.11 -24.58 -12.16
N GLU A 79 9.05 -25.65 -12.95
CA GLU A 79 9.62 -26.96 -12.57
C GLU A 79 11.12 -26.88 -12.23
N SER A 80 11.84 -25.90 -12.80
CA SER A 80 13.24 -25.63 -12.51
C SER A 80 13.50 -25.01 -11.13
N GLY A 81 12.46 -24.57 -10.42
CA GLY A 81 12.57 -23.79 -9.19
C GLY A 81 12.66 -22.27 -9.40
N GLU A 82 12.64 -21.79 -10.65
CA GLU A 82 12.62 -20.37 -10.96
C GLU A 82 11.25 -19.76 -10.62
N ARG A 83 11.24 -18.63 -9.90
CA ARG A 83 10.00 -17.89 -9.65
C ARG A 83 9.66 -17.05 -10.89
N LEU A 84 8.49 -17.32 -11.47
CA LEU A 84 8.04 -16.72 -12.72
C LEU A 84 7.19 -15.46 -12.48
N LEU A 85 6.18 -15.57 -11.62
CA LEU A 85 5.16 -14.54 -11.39
C LEU A 85 4.84 -14.41 -9.91
N SER A 86 4.50 -13.21 -9.45
CA SER A 86 3.99 -12.98 -8.08
C SER A 86 2.55 -13.44 -7.93
N TRP A 87 2.16 -13.83 -6.71
CA TRP A 87 0.77 -14.20 -6.34
C TRP A 87 -0.26 -13.12 -6.72
N ARG A 88 0.17 -11.85 -6.79
CA ARG A 88 -0.67 -10.73 -7.22
C ARG A 88 -1.15 -10.88 -8.66
N THR A 89 -0.35 -11.52 -9.51
CA THR A 89 -0.71 -11.82 -10.91
C THR A 89 -1.92 -12.74 -10.97
N TRP A 90 -1.95 -13.74 -10.09
CA TRP A 90 -3.08 -14.66 -10.01
C TRP A 90 -4.36 -13.94 -9.58
N LEU A 91 -4.29 -13.14 -8.50
CA LEU A 91 -5.43 -12.36 -8.04
C LEU A 91 -5.94 -11.40 -9.12
N ALA A 92 -5.03 -10.73 -9.83
CA ALA A 92 -5.40 -9.81 -10.90
C ALA A 92 -6.13 -10.52 -12.06
N ASP A 93 -5.79 -11.77 -12.32
CA ASP A 93 -6.35 -12.55 -13.44
C ASP A 93 -7.68 -13.24 -13.09
N HIS A 94 -7.89 -13.63 -11.82
CA HIS A 94 -9.02 -14.47 -11.41
C HIS A 94 -10.09 -13.75 -10.58
N SER A 95 -9.68 -12.78 -9.78
CA SER A 95 -10.57 -12.16 -8.79
C SER A 95 -11.08 -10.78 -9.20
N LEU A 96 -10.43 -10.14 -10.18
CA LEU A 96 -10.73 -8.76 -10.55
C LEU A 96 -11.58 -8.73 -11.82
N PRO A 97 -12.77 -8.09 -11.80
CA PRO A 97 -13.62 -7.96 -12.97
C PRO A 97 -13.02 -6.94 -13.94
N ILE A 98 -11.92 -7.30 -14.59
CA ILE A 98 -11.28 -6.49 -15.62
C ILE A 98 -11.80 -7.01 -16.97
N PRO A 99 -12.47 -6.17 -17.78
CA PRO A 99 -13.28 -6.60 -18.93
C PRO A 99 -12.49 -7.07 -20.18
N TYR A 100 -11.28 -7.60 -20.06
CA TYR A 100 -10.43 -7.97 -21.21
C TYR A 100 -9.99 -9.44 -21.21
N VAL A 101 -9.96 -10.03 -22.41
CA VAL A 101 -10.05 -11.49 -22.71
C VAL A 101 -8.72 -12.25 -22.61
N ASP A 102 -7.58 -11.58 -22.52
CA ASP A 102 -6.30 -12.29 -22.42
C ASP A 102 -5.96 -12.60 -20.96
N HIS A 103 -5.24 -13.70 -20.71
CA HIS A 103 -4.74 -14.14 -19.40
C HIS A 103 -3.20 -14.15 -19.38
N CYS A 104 -2.60 -13.94 -18.21
CA CYS A 104 -1.14 -14.09 -18.06
C CYS A 104 -0.70 -15.52 -18.41
N ASP A 105 0.47 -15.67 -19.04
CA ASP A 105 1.05 -16.98 -19.27
C ASP A 105 1.87 -17.41 -18.04
N TYR A 106 1.26 -18.29 -17.25
CA TYR A 106 1.84 -18.82 -16.00
C TYR A 106 3.08 -19.69 -16.19
N ARG A 107 3.46 -20.01 -17.43
CA ARG A 107 4.68 -20.77 -17.75
C ARG A 107 5.88 -19.88 -18.07
N GLU A 108 5.65 -18.58 -18.21
CA GLU A 108 6.67 -17.62 -18.62
C GLU A 108 6.96 -16.64 -17.48
N SER A 109 8.18 -16.12 -17.43
CA SER A 109 8.57 -15.08 -16.47
C SER A 109 7.71 -13.81 -16.65
N TRP A 110 7.55 -13.02 -15.59
CA TRP A 110 6.86 -11.73 -15.65
C TRP A 110 7.48 -10.77 -16.68
N GLN A 111 8.79 -10.89 -16.94
CA GLN A 111 9.52 -10.09 -17.92
C GLN A 111 9.29 -10.54 -19.36
N HIS A 112 8.68 -11.71 -19.57
CA HIS A 112 8.42 -12.20 -20.91
C HIS A 112 7.50 -11.22 -21.67
N PRO A 113 7.77 -10.89 -22.95
CA PRO A 113 6.99 -9.89 -23.69
C PRO A 113 5.49 -10.16 -23.75
N ARG A 114 5.07 -11.43 -23.62
CA ARG A 114 3.65 -11.81 -23.50
C ARG A 114 3.06 -11.31 -22.18
N ASN A 115 3.76 -11.50 -21.06
CA ASN A 115 3.31 -11.13 -19.72
C ASN A 115 3.40 -9.61 -19.47
N LEU A 116 4.38 -8.92 -20.05
CA LEU A 116 4.48 -7.46 -19.94
C LEU A 116 3.26 -6.70 -20.52
N ARG A 117 2.51 -7.30 -21.45
CA ARG A 117 1.25 -6.73 -21.96
C ARG A 117 0.18 -6.60 -20.88
N PHE A 118 0.32 -7.35 -19.78
CA PHE A 118 -0.59 -7.35 -18.64
C PHE A 118 -0.19 -6.35 -17.57
N ALA A 119 1.04 -5.84 -17.57
CA ALA A 119 1.55 -4.92 -16.55
C ALA A 119 0.61 -3.73 -16.25
N PRO A 120 -0.04 -3.08 -17.24
CA PRO A 120 -0.98 -1.99 -16.95
C PRO A 120 -2.22 -2.39 -16.14
N ARG A 121 -2.58 -3.69 -16.11
CA ARG A 121 -3.81 -4.17 -15.45
C ARG A 121 -3.72 -4.15 -13.93
N GLY A 122 -2.63 -4.67 -13.37
CA GLY A 122 -2.45 -4.75 -11.91
C GLY A 122 -2.06 -3.44 -11.26
N GLY A 123 -1.62 -2.45 -12.04
CA GLY A 123 -1.32 -1.09 -11.59
C GLY A 123 -2.43 -0.48 -10.74
N TYR A 124 -3.69 -0.69 -11.16
CA TYR A 124 -4.84 -0.09 -10.49
C TYR A 124 -4.96 -0.50 -9.00
N PHE A 125 -4.63 -1.74 -8.69
CA PHE A 125 -4.83 -2.32 -7.36
C PHE A 125 -3.56 -2.26 -6.53
N PHE A 126 -2.45 -2.70 -7.12
CA PHE A 126 -1.21 -2.92 -6.39
C PHE A 126 -0.31 -1.69 -6.40
N THR A 127 -0.48 -0.73 -7.29
CA THR A 127 0.41 0.44 -7.36
C THR A 127 -0.27 1.71 -6.85
N LYS A 128 0.51 2.80 -6.81
CA LYS A 128 0.09 4.10 -6.29
C LYS A 128 -1.11 4.63 -7.08
N LEU A 129 -2.20 4.91 -6.35
CA LEU A 129 -3.50 5.39 -6.84
C LEU A 129 -3.38 6.35 -8.04
N GLY A 130 -3.97 5.94 -9.17
CA GLY A 130 -4.61 6.87 -10.09
C GLY A 130 -3.73 7.63 -11.08
N HIS A 131 -2.44 7.32 -11.20
CA HIS A 131 -1.78 7.64 -12.46
C HIS A 131 -2.35 6.70 -13.53
N SER A 132 -3.42 7.17 -14.19
CA SER A 132 -3.75 6.74 -15.53
C SER A 132 -2.46 6.81 -16.31
N ILE A 133 -1.83 5.65 -16.54
CA ILE A 133 -0.73 5.53 -17.48
C ILE A 133 -1.36 5.93 -18.81
N ARG A 134 -1.19 7.19 -19.21
CA ARG A 134 -1.51 7.63 -20.56
C ARG A 134 -0.53 6.87 -21.45
N TYR A 135 -1.01 5.79 -22.02
CA TYR A 135 -0.25 4.90 -22.89
C TYR A 135 0.25 5.62 -24.17
N GLU A 136 -0.28 6.81 -24.45
CA GLU A 136 -0.05 7.55 -25.69
C GLU A 136 1.37 8.13 -25.83
N ASP A 137 2.14 8.32 -24.75
CA ASP A 137 3.43 9.02 -24.83
C ASP A 137 4.67 8.12 -25.07
N ASN A 138 4.57 6.80 -24.91
CA ASN A 138 5.77 5.92 -24.97
C ASN A 138 5.96 5.15 -26.29
N ALA A 139 5.05 5.27 -27.27
CA ALA A 139 5.21 4.58 -28.55
C ALA A 139 6.22 5.26 -29.50
N ALA A 140 6.67 6.49 -29.19
CA ALA A 140 7.48 7.31 -30.10
C ALA A 140 8.97 7.38 -29.77
N THR A 141 9.40 6.97 -28.58
CA THR A 141 10.83 6.94 -28.21
C THR A 141 11.37 5.54 -28.45
N GLY A 142 12.02 5.32 -29.58
CA GLY A 142 12.65 4.05 -29.97
C GLY A 142 13.87 3.66 -29.12
N ASP A 143 13.71 3.72 -27.79
CA ASP A 143 14.71 3.38 -26.79
C ASP A 143 14.65 1.87 -26.48
N ASP A 144 15.81 1.25 -26.46
CA ASP A 144 16.09 -0.15 -26.83
C ASP A 144 15.82 -1.17 -25.71
N GLY A 145 14.66 -1.07 -25.06
CA GLY A 145 14.05 -2.21 -24.35
C GLY A 145 14.64 -2.55 -22.97
N HIS A 146 15.38 -1.63 -22.34
CA HIS A 146 15.70 -1.70 -20.92
C HIS A 146 15.00 -0.56 -20.17
N PHE A 147 13.68 -0.67 -20.03
CA PHE A 147 12.95 0.16 -19.08
C PHE A 147 13.13 -0.45 -17.68
N PRO A 148 13.94 0.14 -16.78
CA PRO A 148 13.74 -0.14 -15.36
C PRO A 148 12.27 0.17 -15.06
N PRO A 149 11.58 -0.65 -14.25
CA PRO A 149 10.19 -0.36 -13.90
C PRO A 149 10.15 1.08 -13.41
N LYS A 150 9.37 1.93 -14.09
CA LYS A 150 9.13 3.28 -13.59
C LYS A 150 8.55 3.06 -12.18
N SER A 151 8.88 3.92 -11.23
CA SER A 151 8.39 3.81 -9.84
C SER A 151 6.86 3.68 -9.72
N GLU A 152 6.15 4.00 -10.81
CA GLU A 152 4.71 3.89 -11.00
C GLU A 152 4.17 2.44 -11.07
N ASP A 153 5.01 1.46 -11.42
CA ASP A 153 4.63 0.04 -11.52
C ASP A 153 4.99 -0.77 -10.27
N ALA A 154 5.61 -0.14 -9.28
CA ALA A 154 5.99 -0.79 -8.03
C ALA A 154 4.77 -1.05 -7.15
N THR A 155 4.65 -2.28 -6.64
CA THR A 155 3.57 -2.64 -5.71
C THR A 155 3.73 -1.92 -4.38
N THR A 156 2.63 -1.57 -3.74
CA THR A 156 2.59 -0.98 -2.40
C THR A 156 2.11 -1.97 -1.35
N ILE A 157 1.77 -3.20 -1.76
CA ILE A 157 1.23 -4.25 -0.90
C ILE A 157 2.18 -5.43 -0.97
N LEU A 158 2.91 -5.70 0.11
CA LEU A 158 3.77 -6.87 0.23
C LEU A 158 3.19 -7.87 1.22
N ALA A 159 3.33 -9.16 0.92
CA ALA A 159 3.09 -10.21 1.88
C ALA A 159 4.27 -10.28 2.87
N VAL A 160 3.98 -10.72 4.09
CA VAL A 160 5.02 -11.03 5.08
C VAL A 160 5.34 -12.52 5.02
N THR A 161 6.58 -12.85 4.68
CA THR A 161 7.03 -14.22 4.38
C THR A 161 8.22 -14.64 5.23
N GLY A 162 8.55 -15.92 5.19
CA GLY A 162 9.71 -16.50 5.86
C GLY A 162 9.34 -17.37 7.06
N PRO A 163 10.33 -17.97 7.75
CA PRO A 163 10.09 -19.01 8.74
C PRO A 163 9.14 -18.59 9.87
N GLY A 164 8.12 -19.40 10.13
CA GLY A 164 7.15 -19.18 11.22
C GLY A 164 6.09 -18.11 10.93
N THR A 165 6.10 -17.50 9.74
CA THR A 165 4.99 -16.65 9.25
C THR A 165 3.86 -17.50 8.67
N VAL A 166 2.78 -16.86 8.23
CA VAL A 166 1.70 -17.54 7.50
C VAL A 166 2.19 -18.09 6.16
N PHE A 167 3.12 -17.38 5.51
CA PHE A 167 3.74 -17.75 4.23
C PHE A 167 5.20 -18.20 4.47
N GLY A 168 5.33 -19.36 5.11
CA GLY A 168 6.62 -19.92 5.52
C GLY A 168 7.45 -20.52 4.38
N ASP A 169 8.73 -20.77 4.65
CA ASP A 169 9.66 -21.43 3.72
C ASP A 169 9.23 -22.89 3.47
N GLY A 170 8.44 -23.12 2.42
CA GLY A 170 7.93 -24.45 2.07
C GLY A 170 6.80 -24.97 2.97
N THR A 171 6.35 -24.16 3.93
CA THR A 171 5.22 -24.46 4.81
C THR A 171 4.34 -23.22 4.93
N SER A 172 3.39 -23.05 4.02
CA SER A 172 2.31 -22.08 4.23
C SER A 172 1.17 -22.74 4.97
N ILE A 173 0.52 -21.97 5.84
CA ILE A 173 -0.76 -22.36 6.42
C ILE A 173 -1.88 -21.69 5.64
N PRO A 174 -2.98 -22.40 5.34
CA PRO A 174 -4.17 -21.76 4.79
C PRO A 174 -4.59 -20.59 5.68
N LEU A 175 -4.98 -19.46 5.09
CA LEU A 175 -5.42 -18.28 5.83
C LEU A 175 -6.59 -18.58 6.77
N THR A 176 -7.45 -19.54 6.40
CA THR A 176 -8.56 -20.00 7.25
C THR A 176 -8.11 -20.69 8.54
N ASP A 177 -6.88 -21.19 8.58
CA ASP A 177 -6.27 -21.86 9.74
C ASP A 177 -5.23 -20.98 10.45
N ALA A 178 -4.91 -19.83 9.85
CA ALA A 178 -3.98 -18.88 10.43
C ALA A 178 -4.62 -18.16 11.64
N PRO A 179 -3.82 -17.75 12.64
CA PRO A 179 -4.31 -16.95 13.75
C PRO A 179 -4.89 -15.65 13.21
N GLY A 180 -6.12 -15.31 13.62
CA GLY A 180 -6.78 -14.10 13.11
C GLY A 180 -5.96 -12.82 13.32
N ALA A 181 -5.15 -12.77 14.39
CA ALA A 181 -4.26 -11.64 14.70
C ALA A 181 -2.93 -11.63 13.92
N ALA A 182 -2.63 -12.63 13.09
CA ALA A 182 -1.40 -12.64 12.29
C ALA A 182 -1.48 -11.59 11.18
N ILE A 183 -0.46 -10.76 11.05
CA ILE A 183 -0.31 -9.81 9.94
C ILE A 183 0.23 -10.55 8.74
N VAL A 184 -0.48 -10.45 7.62
CA VAL A 184 -0.17 -11.18 6.39
C VAL A 184 0.21 -10.26 5.23
N LEU A 185 -0.31 -9.03 5.21
CA LEU A 185 0.05 -8.00 4.24
C LEU A 185 0.43 -6.72 4.95
N VAL A 186 1.41 -6.00 4.38
CA VAL A 186 1.86 -4.70 4.87
C VAL A 186 1.97 -3.71 3.73
N GLU A 187 1.71 -2.43 4.04
CA GLU A 187 1.93 -1.33 3.11
C GLU A 187 3.41 -0.96 3.06
N VAL A 188 3.93 -0.80 1.84
CA VAL A 188 5.32 -0.46 1.56
C VAL A 188 5.33 0.62 0.50
N ARG A 189 5.74 1.83 0.86
CA ARG A 189 6.06 2.86 -0.13
C ARG A 189 7.28 2.39 -0.93
N ASN A 190 7.47 2.82 -2.17
CA ASN A 190 8.72 2.62 -2.93
C ASN A 190 9.33 1.20 -2.89
N SER A 191 8.53 0.13 -2.92
CA SER A 191 9.05 -1.24 -2.80
C SER A 191 10.08 -1.60 -3.89
N THR A 192 10.08 -0.90 -5.02
CA THR A 192 10.84 -1.20 -6.25
C THR A 192 10.48 -2.54 -6.90
N VAL A 193 9.60 -3.32 -6.27
CA VAL A 193 9.12 -4.61 -6.78
C VAL A 193 7.97 -4.34 -7.74
N HIS A 194 8.16 -4.66 -9.01
CA HIS A 194 7.06 -4.64 -9.97
C HIS A 194 5.94 -5.59 -9.50
N TRP A 195 4.67 -5.21 -9.61
CA TRP A 195 3.58 -6.00 -9.00
C TRP A 195 3.47 -7.45 -9.54
N MET A 196 3.88 -7.70 -10.78
CA MET A 196 3.97 -9.06 -11.35
C MET A 196 5.25 -9.81 -10.96
N ALA A 197 6.28 -9.09 -10.52
CA ALA A 197 7.56 -9.70 -10.17
C ALA A 197 7.43 -10.47 -8.84
N PRO A 198 7.93 -11.71 -8.77
CA PRO A 198 8.10 -12.42 -7.51
C PRO A 198 8.85 -11.59 -6.48
N GLY A 199 8.55 -11.78 -5.21
CA GLY A 199 9.21 -11.09 -4.12
C GLY A 199 8.25 -10.39 -3.16
N ASP A 200 8.58 -10.51 -1.88
CA ASP A 200 7.80 -10.05 -0.75
C ASP A 200 8.74 -9.74 0.44
N PHE A 201 8.17 -9.32 1.57
CA PHE A 201 8.96 -9.05 2.77
C PHE A 201 9.25 -10.33 3.54
N ASP A 202 10.43 -10.88 3.28
CA ASP A 202 11.01 -11.92 4.11
C ASP A 202 11.49 -11.33 5.44
N ILE A 203 10.93 -11.83 6.55
CA ILE A 203 11.22 -11.34 7.90
C ILE A 203 12.70 -11.39 8.30
N ARG A 204 13.54 -12.14 7.58
CA ARG A 204 14.99 -12.24 7.83
C ARG A 204 15.79 -11.12 7.18
N THR A 205 15.26 -10.55 6.09
CA THR A 205 16.02 -9.63 5.22
C THR A 205 15.36 -8.27 5.06
N MET A 206 14.07 -8.14 5.39
CA MET A 206 13.38 -6.87 5.30
C MET A 206 13.99 -5.82 6.26
N PRO A 207 13.91 -4.52 5.93
CA PRO A 207 14.33 -3.48 6.87
C PRO A 207 13.49 -3.50 8.15
N HIS A 208 14.15 -3.53 9.32
CA HIS A 208 13.50 -3.53 10.63
C HIS A 208 13.12 -2.11 11.09
N THR A 209 12.48 -1.37 10.21
CA THR A 209 12.20 0.06 10.37
C THR A 209 10.84 0.40 9.79
N ILE A 210 10.14 1.32 10.45
CA ILE A 210 8.91 1.92 9.96
C ILE A 210 9.24 3.32 9.43
N ASN A 211 8.73 3.66 8.25
CA ASN A 211 9.02 4.92 7.55
C ASN A 211 10.51 5.16 7.28
N ASP A 212 11.20 4.11 6.84
CA ASP A 212 12.55 4.26 6.32
C ASP A 212 12.66 5.44 5.32
N PRO A 213 13.68 6.32 5.42
CA PRO A 213 13.80 7.48 4.53
C PRO A 213 13.93 7.12 3.05
N VAL A 214 14.54 5.98 2.72
CA VAL A 214 14.63 5.46 1.35
C VAL A 214 13.30 4.83 0.93
N GLY A 215 12.48 4.47 1.92
CA GLY A 215 11.16 3.90 1.74
C GLY A 215 11.22 2.42 1.42
N GLN A 216 12.26 1.69 1.82
CA GLN A 216 12.31 0.24 1.56
C GLN A 216 11.73 -0.61 2.70
N GLY A 217 11.37 0.02 3.83
CA GLY A 217 10.68 -0.62 4.95
C GLY A 217 9.17 -0.40 4.94
N ILE A 218 8.50 -0.96 5.95
CA ILE A 218 7.04 -0.79 6.16
C ILE A 218 6.73 0.70 6.25
N SER A 219 5.88 1.19 5.36
CA SER A 219 5.64 2.62 5.22
C SER A 219 4.38 2.88 4.41
N GLY A 220 3.65 3.93 4.81
CA GLY A 220 2.45 4.35 4.11
C GLY A 220 2.70 5.51 3.16
N GLN A 221 1.75 5.71 2.25
CA GLN A 221 1.76 6.88 1.37
C GLN A 221 1.21 8.15 2.03
N SER A 222 0.47 8.00 3.12
CA SER A 222 -0.18 9.11 3.84
C SER A 222 0.61 9.44 5.12
N PRO A 223 0.68 10.72 5.54
CA PRO A 223 1.22 11.08 6.85
C PRO A 223 0.41 10.48 8.02
N LEU A 224 -0.80 9.96 7.77
CA LEU A 224 -1.65 9.34 8.79
C LEU A 224 -1.07 8.03 9.34
N GLY A 225 -0.30 7.29 8.53
CA GLY A 225 0.15 5.96 8.91
C GLY A 225 0.34 5.01 7.72
N PHE A 226 0.39 3.72 8.02
CA PHE A 226 0.49 2.63 7.04
C PHE A 226 -0.57 1.56 7.30
N HIS A 227 -0.99 0.85 6.26
CA HIS A 227 -1.95 -0.23 6.37
C HIS A 227 -1.29 -1.57 6.64
N VAL A 228 -1.99 -2.40 7.41
CA VAL A 228 -1.73 -3.83 7.55
C VAL A 228 -3.03 -4.60 7.37
N ALA A 229 -2.97 -5.77 6.73
CA ALA A 229 -4.07 -6.74 6.74
C ALA A 229 -3.71 -7.92 7.64
N PHE A 230 -4.69 -8.33 8.42
CA PHE A 230 -4.64 -9.49 9.28
C PHE A 230 -5.24 -10.71 8.57
N ALA A 231 -4.87 -11.91 9.03
CA ALA A 231 -5.34 -13.16 8.44
C ALA A 231 -6.87 -13.36 8.55
N ASP A 232 -7.52 -12.71 9.52
CA ASP A 232 -8.99 -12.68 9.64
C ASP A 232 -9.69 -11.69 8.68
N GLY A 233 -8.93 -10.96 7.87
CA GLY A 233 -9.46 -10.01 6.89
C GLY A 233 -9.66 -8.60 7.46
N GLU A 234 -9.38 -8.38 8.74
CA GLU A 234 -9.35 -7.01 9.26
C GLU A 234 -8.18 -6.22 8.64
N VAL A 235 -8.43 -4.94 8.37
CA VAL A 235 -7.43 -4.00 7.86
C VAL A 235 -7.36 -2.82 8.81
N TRP A 236 -6.17 -2.56 9.32
CA TRP A 236 -5.91 -1.47 10.25
C TRP A 236 -4.98 -0.44 9.61
N LEU A 237 -5.24 0.83 9.91
CA LEU A 237 -4.31 1.94 9.69
C LEU A 237 -3.53 2.17 11.00
N LEU A 238 -2.24 1.91 10.98
CA LEU A 238 -1.35 2.07 12.13
C LEU A 238 -0.55 3.36 12.02
N SER A 239 -0.35 4.05 13.15
CA SER A 239 0.47 5.27 13.21
C SER A 239 1.92 5.02 12.78
N ASN A 240 2.54 6.05 12.23
CA ASN A 240 3.97 6.08 11.92
C ASN A 240 4.87 5.93 13.17
N ASP A 241 4.32 6.13 14.37
CA ASP A 241 5.02 5.97 15.66
C ASP A 241 4.92 4.53 16.21
N THR A 242 4.32 3.59 15.49
CA THR A 242 4.24 2.18 15.92
C THR A 242 5.65 1.61 16.04
N PRO A 243 6.05 1.03 17.19
CA PRO A 243 7.34 0.35 17.32
C PRO A 243 7.38 -0.88 16.42
N PHE A 244 8.44 -1.03 15.64
CA PHE A 244 8.62 -2.19 14.77
C PHE A 244 8.64 -3.50 15.57
N GLU A 245 9.23 -3.50 16.76
CA GLU A 245 9.25 -4.67 17.65
C GLU A 245 7.84 -5.14 18.00
N ASP A 246 6.94 -4.24 18.41
CA ASP A 246 5.54 -4.55 18.71
C ASP A 246 4.80 -5.09 17.47
N LEU A 247 5.03 -4.47 16.31
CA LEU A 247 4.42 -4.89 15.04
C LEU A 247 4.87 -6.29 14.61
N SER A 248 6.19 -6.52 14.67
CA SER A 248 6.83 -7.72 14.12
C SER A 248 6.43 -9.02 14.82
N ARG A 249 5.98 -8.92 16.08
CA ARG A 249 5.46 -10.07 16.83
C ARG A 249 4.23 -10.68 16.15
N PHE A 250 3.44 -9.89 15.43
CA PHE A 250 2.29 -10.39 14.70
C PHE A 250 2.62 -10.95 13.31
N PHE A 251 3.88 -10.90 12.86
CA PHE A 251 4.30 -11.61 11.65
C PHE A 251 4.42 -13.12 11.88
N LEU A 252 4.68 -13.52 13.12
CA LEU A 252 4.89 -14.91 13.50
C LEU A 252 3.58 -15.54 14.00
N VAL A 253 3.22 -16.69 13.45
CA VAL A 253 2.01 -17.44 13.79
C VAL A 253 1.94 -17.78 15.28
N ASN A 254 3.06 -18.21 15.87
CA ASN A 254 3.11 -18.60 17.28
C ASN A 254 2.88 -17.42 18.23
N GLU A 255 3.41 -16.24 17.90
CA GLU A 255 3.26 -15.05 18.72
C GLU A 255 1.86 -14.43 18.53
N ALA A 256 1.36 -14.37 17.29
CA ALA A 256 -0.01 -13.92 17.00
C ALA A 256 -1.09 -14.75 17.71
N ASN A 257 -0.85 -16.04 17.99
CA ASN A 257 -1.74 -16.88 18.80
C ASN A 257 -1.73 -16.54 20.30
N ARG A 258 -0.64 -15.96 20.80
CA ARG A 258 -0.43 -15.69 22.24
C ARG A 258 -0.79 -14.27 22.63
N LEU A 259 -0.76 -13.36 21.67
CA LEU A 259 -0.88 -11.92 21.90
C LEU A 259 -2.23 -11.40 21.45
N ASP A 260 -2.77 -10.49 22.25
CA ASP A 260 -3.94 -9.70 21.86
C ASP A 260 -3.47 -8.45 21.10
N ARG A 261 -3.81 -8.38 19.81
CA ARG A 261 -3.44 -7.24 18.95
C ARG A 261 -4.06 -5.91 19.41
N GLU A 262 -5.23 -5.90 20.06
CA GLU A 262 -5.81 -4.66 20.57
C GLU A 262 -5.02 -4.14 21.77
N ILE A 263 -4.50 -5.03 22.63
CA ILE A 263 -3.65 -4.64 23.77
C ILE A 263 -2.31 -4.09 23.28
N VAL A 264 -1.66 -4.77 22.32
CA VAL A 264 -0.31 -4.40 21.86
C VAL A 264 -0.35 -3.23 20.87
N LEU A 265 -1.19 -3.33 19.84
CA LEU A 265 -1.22 -2.40 18.71
C LEU A 265 -2.38 -1.40 18.75
N GLY A 266 -3.43 -1.64 19.54
CA GLY A 266 -4.65 -0.81 19.53
C GLY A 266 -4.39 0.67 19.82
N LYS A 267 -3.41 0.98 20.68
CA LYS A 267 -2.98 2.36 20.96
C LYS A 267 -2.37 3.10 19.75
N PHE A 268 -1.90 2.36 18.76
CA PHE A 268 -1.34 2.92 17.51
C PHE A 268 -2.34 2.91 16.36
N ARG A 269 -3.46 2.18 16.50
CA ARG A 269 -4.53 2.14 15.51
C ARG A 269 -5.12 3.55 15.39
N ARG A 270 -5.00 4.14 14.20
CA ARG A 270 -5.79 5.32 13.84
C ARG A 270 -7.20 4.77 13.62
N SER A 271 -8.09 5.02 14.58
CA SER A 271 -9.46 4.52 14.54
C SER A 271 -10.10 4.82 13.18
N ARG A 272 -11.08 3.99 12.78
CA ARG A 272 -12.00 4.38 11.69
C ARG A 272 -12.42 5.80 12.02
N VAL A 273 -12.05 6.76 11.16
CA VAL A 273 -12.75 8.02 11.18
C VAL A 273 -14.20 7.62 10.97
N ASN A 274 -15.01 7.71 12.01
CA ASN A 274 -16.44 7.71 11.87
C ASN A 274 -16.73 9.00 11.09
N ILE A 275 -16.56 8.95 9.78
CA ILE A 275 -17.12 9.94 8.86
C ILE A 275 -18.61 9.64 8.84
N SER A 276 -19.28 9.83 9.98
CA SER A 276 -20.72 10.02 9.95
C SER A 276 -20.89 11.46 9.51
N PRO A 277 -21.57 11.73 8.39
CA PRO A 277 -22.00 13.09 8.11
C PRO A 277 -22.97 13.48 9.22
N GLU A 278 -22.55 14.39 10.11
CA GLU A 278 -23.49 15.19 10.92
C GLU A 278 -24.20 16.21 10.03
#